data_AF-A0A2V9KX94-F1
#
_entry.id   AF-A0A2V9KX94-F1
#
_cell.length_a   1.000
_cell.length_b   1.000
_cell.length_c   1.000
_cell.angle_alpha   90.00
_cell.angle_beta   90.00
_cell.angle_gamma   90.00
#
_symmetry.space_group_name_H-M   'P 1'
#
loop_
_entity.id
_entity.type
_entity.pdbx_description
1 polymer ?
#
loop_
_entity_poly.entity_id
_entity_poly.type
_entity_poly.pdbx_seq_one_letter_code
_entity_poly.pdbx_strand_id
1 'polypeptide(L)'
;MTRYSEAQHFLSRAVAINPRDAKSRALLQTTVLVQALDPFDPRLSIQEKSLRTACAFESAMGRLKDCADKLTARPGKTPVDIGLVSQYAQGLKLARQASPRALLRNPDAIVSTMDFVFQAEAAAAKACGPATGADWALEVLGEHHRGAS
;
A
#
# COMPACT_ATOMS: atom_id res chain seq x y z
N MET A 1 -12.21 8.73 5.77
CA MET A 1 -11.36 9.42 4.76
C MET A 1 -11.30 10.94 4.86
N THR A 2 -12.37 11.63 5.26
CA THR A 2 -12.38 13.10 5.49
C THR A 2 -11.17 13.59 6.30
N ARG A 3 -10.76 12.81 7.30
CA ARG A 3 -9.58 13.06 8.14
C ARG A 3 -8.26 13.25 7.38
N TYR A 4 -7.98 12.49 6.33
CA TYR A 4 -6.73 12.66 5.56
C TYR A 4 -6.79 13.89 4.65
N SER A 5 -7.97 14.23 4.13
CA SER A 5 -8.18 15.48 3.38
C SER A 5 -7.98 16.71 4.27
N GLU A 6 -8.50 16.67 5.49
CA GLU A 6 -8.30 17.74 6.47
C GLU A 6 -6.83 17.81 6.90
N ALA A 7 -6.22 16.67 7.23
CA ALA A 7 -4.81 16.59 7.59
C ALA A 7 -3.91 17.17 6.48
N GLN A 8 -4.17 16.86 5.21
CA GLN A 8 -3.42 17.41 4.08
C GLN A 8 -3.51 18.94 4.05
N HIS A 9 -4.71 19.49 4.24
CA HIS A 9 -4.92 20.94 4.26
C HIS A 9 -4.15 21.60 5.42
N PHE A 10 -4.24 21.07 6.64
CA PHE A 10 -3.51 21.62 7.78
C PHE A 10 -1.99 21.48 7.64
N LEU A 11 -1.51 20.30 7.24
CA LEU A 11 -0.08 20.01 7.11
C LEU A 11 0.56 20.80 5.96
N SER A 12 -0.15 21.00 4.85
CA SER A 12 0.35 21.85 3.75
C SER A 12 0.57 23.29 4.20
N ARG A 13 -0.34 23.85 5.01
CA ARG A 13 -0.18 25.19 5.60
C ARG A 13 0.97 25.24 6.60
N ALA A 14 1.10 24.23 7.48
CA ALA A 14 2.18 24.16 8.45
C ALA A 14 3.57 24.11 7.76
N VAL A 15 3.71 23.30 6.70
CA VAL A 15 4.93 23.21 5.90
C VAL A 15 5.21 24.51 5.13
N ALA A 16 4.18 25.19 4.64
CA ALA A 16 4.35 26.50 3.99
C ALA A 16 4.87 27.58 4.96
N ILE A 17 4.41 27.55 6.22
CA ILE A 17 4.86 28.47 7.28
C ILE A 17 6.28 28.14 7.74
N ASN A 18 6.59 26.86 7.94
CA ASN A 18 7.93 26.40 8.33
C ASN A 18 8.40 25.22 7.48
N PRO A 19 9.08 25.48 6.35
CA PRO A 19 9.58 24.43 5.46
C PRO A 19 10.66 23.53 6.10
N ARG A 20 11.23 23.92 7.25
CA ARG A 20 12.23 23.13 7.98
C ARG A 20 11.62 22.22 9.05
N ASP A 21 10.31 22.26 9.26
CA ASP A 21 9.62 21.30 10.13
C ASP A 21 9.61 19.91 9.48
N ALA A 22 10.63 19.12 9.79
CA ALA A 22 10.79 17.77 9.26
C ALA A 22 9.61 16.85 9.59
N LYS A 23 8.98 17.02 10.77
CA LYS A 23 7.86 16.18 11.21
C LYS A 23 6.60 16.49 10.40
N SER A 24 6.25 17.76 10.26
CA SER A 24 5.10 18.17 9.45
C SER A 24 5.25 17.78 7.98
N ARG A 25 6.47 17.86 7.42
CA ARG A 25 6.74 17.38 6.06
C ARG A 25 6.56 15.87 5.90
N ALA A 26 7.08 15.08 6.84
CA ALA A 26 6.94 13.63 6.81
C ALA A 26 5.45 13.23 6.90
N LEU A 27 4.70 13.84 7.82
CA LEU A 27 3.26 13.61 7.94
C LEU A 27 2.49 14.04 6.68
N LEU A 28 2.85 15.16 6.06
CA LEU A 28 2.25 15.61 4.80
C LEU A 28 2.50 14.59 3.69
N GLN A 29 3.74 14.11 3.57
CA GLN A 29 4.10 13.11 2.56
C GLN A 29 3.31 11.81 2.75
N THR A 30 3.23 11.29 3.98
CA THR A 30 2.40 10.12 4.28
C THR A 30 0.94 10.36 3.95
N THR A 31 0.39 11.52 4.32
CA THR A 31 -1.01 11.87 4.04
C THR A 31 -1.30 11.88 2.54
N VAL A 32 -0.42 12.48 1.74
CA VAL A 32 -0.53 12.50 0.28
C VAL A 32 -0.50 11.09 -0.30
N LEU A 33 0.40 10.22 0.19
CA LEU A 33 0.52 8.85 -0.28
C LEU A 33 -0.71 8.01 0.09
N VAL A 34 -1.23 8.13 1.31
CA VAL A 34 -2.47 7.46 1.74
C VAL A 34 -3.62 7.87 0.82
N GLN A 35 -3.80 9.17 0.58
CA GLN A 35 -4.85 9.64 -0.32
C GLN A 35 -4.65 9.22 -1.76
N ALA A 36 -3.41 9.11 -2.25
CA ALA A 36 -3.12 8.68 -3.62
C ALA A 36 -3.37 7.19 -3.82
N LEU A 37 -3.22 6.37 -2.77
CA LEU A 37 -3.36 4.92 -2.84
C LEU A 37 -4.72 4.40 -2.39
N ASP A 38 -5.54 5.21 -1.72
CA ASP A 38 -6.86 4.81 -1.23
C ASP A 38 -7.89 4.72 -2.37
N PRO A 39 -8.39 3.52 -2.74
CA PRO A 39 -9.41 3.36 -3.76
C PRO A 39 -10.83 3.41 -3.18
N PHE A 40 -11.00 3.51 -1.86
CA PHE A 40 -12.30 3.37 -1.22
C PHE A 40 -13.08 4.69 -1.13
N ASP A 41 -12.57 5.79 -1.71
CA ASP A 41 -13.23 7.09 -1.59
C ASP A 41 -14.49 7.05 -2.45
N PRO A 42 -15.69 7.22 -1.87
CA PRO A 42 -16.94 7.10 -2.61
C PRO A 42 -17.05 8.12 -3.75
N ARG A 43 -16.26 9.20 -3.72
CA ARG A 43 -16.25 10.25 -4.74
C ARG A 43 -15.38 9.92 -5.96
N LEU A 44 -14.55 8.88 -5.89
CA LEU A 44 -13.69 8.49 -7.02
C LEU A 44 -14.51 7.80 -8.09
N SER A 45 -14.17 8.09 -9.35
CA SER A 45 -14.66 7.31 -10.48
C SER A 45 -14.12 5.88 -10.41
N ILE A 46 -14.84 4.91 -10.99
CA ILE A 46 -14.36 3.52 -11.05
C ILE A 46 -12.99 3.44 -11.73
N GLN A 47 -12.74 4.27 -12.75
CA GLN A 47 -11.44 4.34 -13.40
C GLN A 47 -10.31 4.70 -12.42
N GLU A 48 -10.53 5.72 -11.59
CA GLU A 48 -9.56 6.15 -10.60
C GLU A 48 -9.37 5.09 -9.50
N LYS A 49 -10.45 4.48 -9.02
CA LYS A 49 -10.35 3.35 -8.06
C LYS A 49 -9.54 2.18 -8.62
N SER A 50 -9.78 1.81 -9.88
CA SER A 50 -9.05 0.74 -10.56
C SER A 50 -7.57 1.07 -10.75
N LEU A 51 -7.23 2.33 -11.08
CA LEU A 51 -5.84 2.78 -11.19
C LEU A 51 -5.12 2.70 -9.85
N ARG A 52 -5.71 3.26 -8.79
CA ARG A 52 -5.11 3.24 -7.44
C ARG A 52 -4.90 1.83 -6.91
N THR A 53 -5.89 0.96 -7.11
CA THR A 53 -5.82 -0.46 -6.71
C THR A 53 -4.69 -1.18 -7.45
N ALA A 54 -4.54 -0.95 -8.76
CA ALA A 54 -3.45 -1.53 -9.53
C ALA A 54 -2.07 -1.02 -9.06
N CYS A 55 -1.93 0.29 -8.81
CA CYS A 55 -0.69 0.86 -8.27
C CYS A 55 -0.35 0.29 -6.88
N ALA A 56 -1.35 0.13 -6.01
CA ALA A 56 -1.18 -0.49 -4.70
C ALA A 56 -0.72 -1.95 -4.82
N PHE A 57 -1.30 -2.70 -5.75
CA PHE A 57 -0.89 -4.07 -6.07
C PHE A 57 0.55 -4.15 -6.56
N GLU A 58 0.96 -3.27 -7.47
CA GLU A 58 2.33 -3.20 -7.99
C GLU A 58 3.34 -2.88 -6.88
N SER A 59 3.03 -1.92 -5.99
CA SER A 59 3.87 -1.58 -4.83
C SER A 59 4.09 -2.80 -3.93
N ALA A 60 3.00 -3.46 -3.53
CA ALA A 60 3.06 -4.63 -2.65
C ALA A 60 3.84 -5.79 -3.27
N MET A 61 3.65 -6.04 -4.57
CA MET A 61 4.43 -7.05 -5.31
C MET A 61 5.92 -6.71 -5.37
N GLY A 62 6.26 -5.42 -5.55
CA GLY A 62 7.63 -4.92 -5.47
C GLY A 62 8.24 -5.19 -4.09
N ARG A 63 7.53 -4.83 -3.02
CA ARG A 63 8.01 -5.04 -1.64
C ARG A 63 8.20 -6.53 -1.33
N LEU A 64 7.27 -7.40 -1.71
CA LEU A 64 7.41 -8.85 -1.53
C LEU A 64 8.66 -9.39 -2.24
N LYS A 65 8.89 -8.97 -3.48
CA LYS A 65 10.07 -9.35 -4.25
C LYS A 65 11.36 -8.87 -3.59
N ASP A 66 11.44 -7.58 -3.27
CA ASP A 66 12.62 -6.98 -2.63
C ASP A 66 12.92 -7.64 -1.28
N CYS A 67 11.88 -7.99 -0.53
CA CYS A 67 12.01 -8.70 0.73
C CYS A 67 12.59 -10.11 0.53
N ALA A 68 12.08 -10.87 -0.44
CA ALA A 68 12.60 -12.20 -0.78
C ALA A 68 14.07 -12.14 -1.27
N ASP A 69 14.41 -11.18 -2.13
CA ASP A 69 15.77 -10.97 -2.64
C ASP A 69 16.74 -10.62 -1.49
N LYS A 70 16.32 -9.80 -0.53
CA LYS A 70 17.13 -9.48 0.66
C LYS A 70 17.34 -10.68 1.59
N LEU A 71 16.35 -11.55 1.75
CA LEU A 71 16.45 -12.73 2.60
C LEU A 71 17.37 -13.80 2.00
N THR A 72 17.36 -13.96 0.67
CA THR A 72 18.23 -14.92 -0.03
C THR A 72 19.70 -14.48 -0.07
N ALA A 73 19.97 -13.17 -0.05
CA ALA A 73 21.33 -12.61 -0.06
C ALA A 73 22.05 -12.69 1.30
N ARG A 74 21.38 -13.03 2.42
CA ARG A 74 21.98 -13.08 3.76
C ARG A 74 22.73 -14.40 4.00
N PRO A 75 24.05 -14.39 4.27
CA PRO A 75 24.80 -15.59 4.63
C PRO A 75 24.36 -16.10 6.02
N GLY A 76 24.07 -17.39 6.14
CA GLY A 76 23.69 -18.00 7.44
C GLY A 76 22.18 -18.07 7.70
N LYS A 77 21.45 -18.78 6.83
CA LYS A 77 20.12 -19.39 7.05
C LYS A 77 19.18 -18.65 8.03
N THR A 78 18.58 -17.56 7.59
CA THR A 78 17.18 -17.32 7.98
C THR A 78 16.32 -18.33 7.22
N PRO A 79 15.42 -19.07 7.89
CA PRO A 79 14.42 -19.87 7.18
C PRO A 79 13.72 -18.98 6.16
N VAL A 80 13.62 -19.47 4.92
CA VAL A 80 12.76 -18.83 3.92
C VAL A 80 11.38 -18.69 4.55
N ASP A 81 10.87 -17.45 4.69
CA ASP A 81 9.53 -17.25 5.18
C ASP A 81 8.55 -17.80 4.14
N ILE A 82 8.04 -19.01 4.41
CA ILE A 82 7.12 -19.73 3.53
C ILE A 82 5.86 -18.88 3.29
N GLY A 83 5.44 -18.08 4.27
CA GLY A 83 4.33 -17.15 4.14
C GLY A 83 4.60 -16.08 3.09
N LEU A 84 5.79 -15.46 3.13
CA LEU A 84 6.20 -14.45 2.15
C LEU A 84 6.24 -15.02 0.72
N VAL A 85 6.86 -16.19 0.54
CA VAL A 85 6.96 -16.83 -0.79
C VAL A 85 5.58 -17.26 -1.31
N SER A 86 4.73 -17.79 -0.44
CA SER A 86 3.35 -18.14 -0.79
C SER A 86 2.57 -16.91 -1.25
N GLN A 87 2.71 -15.78 -0.54
CA GLN A 87 2.03 -14.54 -0.89
C GLN A 87 2.50 -13.97 -2.23
N TYR A 88 3.81 -14.01 -2.50
CA TYR A 88 4.36 -13.60 -3.79
C TYR A 88 3.83 -14.48 -4.93
N ALA A 89 3.82 -15.80 -4.75
CA ALA A 89 3.28 -16.73 -5.74
C ALA A 89 1.77 -16.53 -5.98
N GLN A 90 1.00 -16.21 -4.94
CA GLN A 90 -0.41 -15.84 -5.08
C GLN A 90 -0.58 -14.54 -5.88
N GLY A 91 0.24 -13.52 -5.60
CA GLY A 91 0.24 -12.28 -6.37
C GLY A 91 0.53 -12.49 -7.86
N LEU A 92 1.50 -13.35 -8.20
CA LEU A 92 1.76 -13.69 -9.61
C LEU A 92 0.52 -14.27 -10.34
N LYS A 93 -0.33 -15.03 -9.63
CA LYS A 93 -1.60 -15.55 -10.18
C LYS A 93 -2.65 -14.44 -10.36
N LEU A 94 -2.67 -13.45 -9.47
CA LEU A 94 -3.63 -12.34 -9.47
C LEU A 94 -3.22 -11.19 -10.42
N ALA A 95 -1.96 -11.09 -10.82
CA ALA A 95 -1.41 -9.93 -11.54
C ALA A 95 -2.22 -9.51 -12.78
N ARG A 96 -2.76 -10.46 -13.56
CA ARG A 96 -3.60 -10.15 -14.72
C ARG A 96 -4.92 -9.48 -14.31
N GLN A 97 -5.53 -9.97 -13.24
CA GLN A 97 -6.81 -9.48 -12.71
C GLN A 97 -6.66 -8.16 -11.97
N ALA A 98 -5.50 -7.92 -11.36
CA ALA A 98 -5.16 -6.67 -10.69
C ALA A 98 -4.76 -5.51 -11.65
N SER A 99 -4.72 -5.75 -12.97
CA SER A 99 -4.40 -4.69 -13.93
C SER A 99 -5.53 -3.64 -14.01
N PRO A 100 -5.22 -2.36 -14.32
CA PRO A 100 -6.24 -1.30 -14.38
C PRO A 100 -7.39 -1.63 -15.33
N ARG A 101 -7.09 -2.25 -16.48
CA ARG A 101 -8.09 -2.66 -17.48
C ARG A 101 -8.97 -3.80 -16.98
N ALA A 102 -8.43 -4.74 -16.22
CA ALA A 102 -9.20 -5.86 -15.68
C ALA A 102 -10.12 -5.39 -14.55
N LEU A 103 -9.61 -4.56 -13.65
CA LEU A 103 -10.37 -3.95 -12.55
C LEU A 103 -11.46 -3.00 -13.05
N LEU A 104 -11.21 -2.25 -14.12
CA LEU A 104 -12.24 -1.42 -14.74
C LEU A 104 -13.40 -2.26 -15.31
N ARG A 105 -13.11 -3.46 -15.84
CA ARG A 105 -14.13 -4.39 -16.36
C ARG A 105 -14.85 -5.16 -15.26
N ASN A 106 -14.19 -5.38 -14.12
CA ASN A 106 -14.76 -6.06 -12.96
C ASN A 106 -14.44 -5.27 -11.67
N PRO A 107 -15.19 -4.20 -11.37
CA PRO A 107 -14.93 -3.35 -10.22
C PRO A 107 -15.08 -4.07 -8.87
N ASP A 108 -15.86 -5.15 -8.80
CA ASP A 108 -16.04 -5.94 -7.59
C ASP A 108 -14.73 -6.59 -7.11
N ALA A 109 -13.76 -6.79 -8.03
CA ALA A 109 -12.44 -7.31 -7.70
C ALA A 109 -11.56 -6.29 -6.93
N ILE A 110 -11.94 -5.01 -6.88
CA ILE A 110 -11.15 -3.95 -6.20
C ILE A 110 -10.94 -4.30 -4.72
N VAL A 111 -12.00 -4.65 -4.01
CA VAL A 111 -11.93 -4.98 -2.58
C VAL A 111 -11.01 -6.19 -2.35
N SER A 112 -11.25 -7.29 -3.06
CA SER A 112 -10.44 -8.51 -2.92
C SER A 112 -8.96 -8.31 -3.30
N THR A 113 -8.68 -7.40 -4.23
CA THR A 113 -7.31 -7.06 -4.64
C THR A 113 -6.62 -6.22 -3.55
N MET A 114 -7.34 -5.28 -2.93
CA MET A 114 -6.84 -4.52 -1.78
C MET A 114 -6.64 -5.40 -0.54
N ASP A 115 -7.50 -6.38 -0.31
CA ASP A 115 -7.29 -7.35 0.77
C ASP A 115 -5.99 -8.14 0.58
N PHE A 116 -5.70 -8.55 -0.66
CA PHE A 116 -4.41 -9.17 -0.99
C PHE A 116 -3.24 -8.20 -0.73
N VAL A 117 -3.37 -6.93 -1.13
CA VAL A 117 -2.35 -5.90 -0.87
C VAL A 117 -2.06 -5.78 0.62
N PHE A 118 -3.08 -5.65 1.46
CA PHE A 118 -2.89 -5.52 2.90
C PHE A 118 -2.24 -6.76 3.53
N GLN A 119 -2.60 -7.95 3.06
CA GLN A 119 -1.95 -9.20 3.48
C GLN A 119 -0.49 -9.28 3.02
N ALA A 120 -0.19 -8.81 1.81
CA ALA A 120 1.16 -8.74 1.28
C ALA A 120 2.05 -7.79 2.08
N GLU A 121 1.55 -6.59 2.40
CA GLU A 121 2.27 -5.63 3.24
C GLU A 121 2.53 -6.18 4.65
N ALA A 122 1.54 -6.84 5.26
CA ALA A 122 1.70 -7.46 6.57
C ALA A 122 2.73 -8.61 6.56
N ALA A 123 2.73 -9.44 5.52
CA ALA A 123 3.71 -10.51 5.35
C ALA A 123 5.13 -9.94 5.17
N ALA A 124 5.29 -8.91 4.34
CA ALA A 124 6.56 -8.23 4.14
C ALA A 124 7.05 -7.53 5.43
N ALA A 125 6.15 -6.91 6.20
CA ALA A 125 6.48 -6.28 7.47
C ALA A 125 7.03 -7.29 8.49
N LYS A 126 6.40 -8.46 8.58
CA LYS A 126 6.85 -9.54 9.47
C LYS A 126 8.23 -10.10 9.07
N ALA A 127 8.48 -10.27 7.78
CA ALA A 127 9.69 -10.90 7.29
C ALA A 127 10.90 -9.93 7.18
N CYS A 128 10.65 -8.67 6.80
CA CYS A 128 11.69 -7.71 6.43
C CYS A 128 11.67 -6.40 7.22
N GLY A 129 10.72 -6.23 8.15
CA GLY A 129 10.60 -5.04 8.99
C GLY A 129 9.66 -3.98 8.41
N PRO A 130 9.48 -2.86 9.15
CA PRO A 130 8.42 -1.88 8.91
C PRO A 130 8.49 -1.26 7.52
N ALA A 131 7.32 -0.88 7.01
CA ALA A 131 7.19 -0.26 5.70
C ALA A 131 7.72 1.17 5.69
N THR A 132 7.99 1.69 4.49
CA THR A 132 8.31 3.11 4.28
C THR A 132 7.59 3.61 3.02
N GLY A 133 7.45 4.93 2.87
CA GLY A 133 6.89 5.52 1.65
C GLY A 133 5.48 5.00 1.32
N ALA A 134 5.30 4.49 0.08
CA ALA A 134 4.03 3.99 -0.42
C ALA A 134 3.53 2.76 0.36
N ASP A 135 4.42 1.82 0.64
CA ASP A 135 4.10 0.60 1.39
C ASP A 135 3.61 0.93 2.81
N TRP A 136 4.16 1.97 3.43
CA TRP A 136 3.68 2.47 4.72
C TRP A 136 2.27 3.06 4.62
N ALA A 137 1.97 3.80 3.55
CA ALA A 137 0.62 4.28 3.33
C ALA A 137 -0.39 3.13 3.13
N LEU A 138 0.02 2.04 2.47
CA LEU A 138 -0.81 0.84 2.31
C LEU A 138 -1.04 0.11 3.65
N GLU A 139 -0.03 0.04 4.50
CA GLU A 139 -0.15 -0.51 5.86
C GLU A 139 -1.16 0.28 6.70
N VAL A 140 -1.04 1.62 6.70
CA VAL A 140 -1.98 2.53 7.37
C VAL A 140 -3.41 2.37 6.86
N LEU A 141 -3.59 2.23 5.54
CA LEU A 141 -4.90 1.94 4.94
C LEU A 141 -5.48 0.60 5.42
N GLY A 142 -4.65 -0.44 5.48
CA GLY A 142 -5.06 -1.77 5.94
C GLY A 142 -5.42 -1.82 7.42
N GLU A 143 -4.78 -1.01 8.28
CA GLU A 143 -5.18 -0.85 9.69
C GLU A 143 -6.57 -0.20 9.82
N HIS A 144 -6.81 0.88 9.08
CA HIS A 144 -8.11 1.54 9.07
C HIS A 144 -9.20 0.62 8.52
N HIS A 145 -8.90 -0.18 7.49
CA HIS A 145 -9.86 -1.11 6.91
C HIS A 145 -10.23 -2.24 7.89
N ARG A 146 -9.25 -2.80 8.62
CA ARG A 146 -9.50 -3.86 9.62
C ARG A 146 -10.18 -3.36 10.89
N GLY A 147 -9.96 -2.11 11.28
CA GLY A 147 -10.61 -1.50 12.45
C GLY A 147 -12.03 -0.95 12.19
N ALA A 148 -12.47 -0.94 10.93
CA ALA A 148 -13.81 -0.51 10.53
C ALA A 148 -14.80 -1.68 10.32
N SER A 149 -14.36 -2.91 10.62
CA SER A 149 -15.13 -4.16 10.53
C SER A 149 -15.69 -4.59 11.88
#